data_AF-A0A9E2M7C3-F1
#
_entry.id   AF-A0A9E2M7C3-F1
#
_cell.length_a   1.000
_cell.length_b   1.000
_cell.length_c   1.000
_cell.angle_alpha   90.00
_cell.angle_beta   90.00
_cell.angle_gamma   90.00
#
_symmetry.space_group_name_H-M   'P 1'
#
loop_
_entity.id
_entity.type
_entity.pdbx_description
1 polymer ?
#
loop_
_entity_poly.entity_id
_entity_poly.type
_entity_poly.pdbx_seq_one_letter_code
_entity_poly.pdbx_strand_id
1 'polypeptide(L)'
;MIGSKPVFVLNVRADISAAEQADIAKYKLGDTELYASHEIKGGSGLLGVASRLAYKAMTINVTVKDLTGGKKIECKDVVEMLAVEDQIRDAAKTFAQVLAAAAQFGGEEVVEL
;
A
#
# COMPACT_ATOMS: atom_id res chain seq x y z
N MET A 1 -34.34 16.91 -6.81
CA MET A 1 -32.95 17.28 -7.13
C MET A 1 -32.04 16.29 -6.41
N ILE A 2 -31.48 15.31 -7.12
CA ILE A 2 -30.47 14.40 -6.55
C ILE A 2 -29.14 15.10 -6.74
N GLY A 3 -28.59 15.67 -5.67
CA GLY A 3 -27.19 16.08 -5.64
C GLY A 3 -26.34 14.82 -5.62
N SER A 4 -25.57 14.55 -6.67
CA SER A 4 -24.60 13.46 -6.63
C SER A 4 -23.60 13.75 -5.51
N LYS A 5 -23.51 12.88 -4.50
CA LYS A 5 -22.47 13.00 -3.47
C LYS A 5 -21.11 13.09 -4.17
N PRO A 6 -20.23 14.04 -3.81
CA PRO A 6 -18.89 14.07 -4.37
C PRO A 6 -18.16 12.78 -4.01
N VAL A 7 -17.59 12.11 -5.01
CA VAL A 7 -16.74 10.93 -4.84
C VAL A 7 -15.30 11.40 -4.85
N PHE A 8 -14.54 11.06 -3.82
CA PHE A 8 -13.11 11.33 -3.74
C PHE A 8 -12.36 10.18 -4.39
N VAL A 9 -11.33 10.50 -5.17
CA VAL A 9 -10.54 9.51 -5.91
C VAL A 9 -9.09 9.62 -5.50
N LEU A 10 -8.55 8.54 -4.95
CA LEU A 10 -7.13 8.38 -4.67
C LEU A 10 -6.51 7.49 -5.75
N ASN A 11 -5.52 8.02 -6.48
CA ASN A 11 -4.70 7.23 -7.40
C ASN A 11 -3.35 7.00 -6.75
N VAL A 12 -2.93 5.74 -6.65
CA VAL A 12 -1.64 5.37 -6.05
C VAL A 12 -0.84 4.53 -7.02
N ARG A 13 0.47 4.76 -7.05
CA ARG A 13 1.44 3.99 -7.81
C ARG A 13 2.80 4.15 -7.15
N ALA A 14 3.55 3.06 -7.03
CA ALA A 14 4.95 3.12 -6.62
C ALA A 14 5.83 3.49 -7.81
N ASP A 15 6.85 4.31 -7.56
CA ASP A 15 7.94 4.49 -8.50
C ASP A 15 8.87 3.29 -8.39
N ILE A 16 9.12 2.60 -9.50
CA ILE A 16 9.80 1.30 -9.55
C ILE A 16 10.85 1.35 -10.64
N SER A 17 12.09 1.13 -10.24
CA SER A 17 13.23 1.04 -11.16
C SER A 17 13.19 -0.25 -11.99
N ALA A 18 13.95 -0.28 -13.08
CA ALA A 18 14.05 -1.48 -13.91
C ALA A 18 14.64 -2.70 -13.16
N ALA A 19 15.55 -2.47 -12.22
CA ALA A 19 16.14 -3.52 -11.39
C ALA A 19 15.09 -4.13 -10.44
N GLU A 20 14.35 -3.30 -9.72
CA GLU A 20 13.27 -3.75 -8.85
C GLU A 20 12.17 -4.48 -9.63
N GLN A 21 11.84 -3.99 -10.84
CA GLN A 21 10.90 -4.67 -11.73
C GLN A 21 11.38 -6.08 -12.12
N ALA A 22 12.69 -6.25 -12.31
CA ALA A 22 13.30 -7.55 -12.59
C ALA A 22 13.22 -8.47 -11.36
N ASP A 23 13.47 -7.96 -10.16
CA ASP A 23 13.36 -8.73 -8.91
C ASP A 23 11.93 -9.18 -8.63
N ILE A 24 10.94 -8.29 -8.85
CA ILE A 24 9.51 -8.63 -8.75
C ILE A 24 9.17 -9.80 -9.67
N ALA A 25 9.66 -9.78 -10.91
CA ALA A 25 9.43 -10.85 -11.87
C ALA A 25 10.17 -12.14 -11.48
N LYS A 26 11.46 -12.03 -11.10
CA LYS A 26 12.33 -13.13 -10.71
C LYS A 26 11.76 -13.93 -9.54
N TYR A 27 11.28 -13.23 -8.51
CA TYR A 27 10.74 -13.84 -7.29
C TYR A 27 9.22 -13.99 -7.30
N LYS A 28 8.56 -13.67 -8.42
CA LYS A 28 7.10 -13.79 -8.59
C LYS A 28 6.31 -13.05 -7.49
N LEU A 29 6.78 -11.87 -7.11
CA LEU A 29 6.23 -11.09 -5.99
C LEU A 29 4.90 -10.41 -6.33
N GLY A 30 4.44 -10.47 -7.58
CA GLY A 30 3.28 -9.69 -8.06
C GLY A 30 2.01 -9.87 -7.23
N ASP A 31 1.71 -11.10 -6.82
CA ASP A 31 0.51 -11.43 -6.04
C ASP A 31 0.75 -11.36 -4.52
N THR A 32 1.95 -10.97 -4.08
CA THR A 32 2.25 -10.80 -2.65
C THR A 32 1.41 -9.66 -2.08
N GLU A 33 0.65 -9.99 -1.04
CA GLU A 33 -0.11 -9.01 -0.26
C GLU A 33 0.86 -8.18 0.60
N LEU A 34 0.80 -6.86 0.41
CA LEU A 34 1.63 -5.90 1.16
C LEU A 34 0.92 -5.40 2.40
N TYR A 35 -0.42 -5.53 2.40
CA TYR A 35 -1.26 -5.16 3.51
C TYR A 35 -2.44 -6.13 3.58
N ALA A 36 -2.46 -6.95 4.63
CA ALA A 36 -3.64 -7.66 5.08
C ALA A 36 -4.14 -6.91 6.32
N SER A 37 -5.41 -6.48 6.29
CA SER A 37 -6.06 -5.78 7.41
C SER A 37 -5.99 -6.62 8.69
N HIS A 38 -5.01 -6.36 9.54
CA HIS A 38 -5.01 -6.84 10.91
C HIS A 38 -4.74 -5.66 11.86
N GLU A 39 -5.82 -5.28 12.56
CA GLU A 39 -5.91 -4.40 13.73
C GLU A 39 -5.02 -3.14 13.74
N ILE A 40 -5.63 -1.95 13.62
CA ILE A 40 -4.93 -0.70 13.95
C ILE A 40 -4.68 -0.62 15.46
N LYS A 41 -3.38 -0.52 15.83
CA LYS A 41 -2.91 0.09 17.07
C LYS A 41 -3.45 1.52 17.14
N GLY A 42 -4.59 1.70 17.81
CA GLY A 42 -5.39 2.92 17.75
C GLY A 42 -4.61 4.19 18.08
N GLY A 43 -4.59 5.15 17.14
CA GLY A 43 -4.23 6.53 17.42
C GLY A 43 -5.20 7.16 18.41
N SER A 44 -4.74 8.14 19.19
CA SER A 44 -5.58 8.86 20.16
C SER A 44 -6.31 10.04 19.51
N GLY A 45 -7.56 10.31 19.91
CA GLY A 45 -8.37 11.44 19.44
C GLY A 45 -9.41 11.12 18.35
N LEU A 46 -10.06 12.14 17.79
CA LEU A 46 -11.13 11.99 16.78
C LEU A 46 -10.69 11.15 15.57
N LEU A 47 -9.43 11.32 15.14
CA LEU A 47 -8.84 10.55 14.04
C LEU A 47 -8.81 9.05 14.37
N GLY A 48 -8.54 8.69 15.62
CA GLY A 48 -8.55 7.31 16.12
C GLY A 48 -9.94 6.68 16.18
N VAL A 49 -10.97 7.48 16.48
CA VAL A 49 -12.37 6.99 16.50
C VAL A 49 -12.92 6.87 15.07
N ALA A 50 -12.63 7.84 14.20
CA ALA A 50 -13.02 7.83 12.79
C ALA A 50 -12.33 6.70 12.01
N SER A 51 -11.03 6.49 12.23
CA SER A 51 -10.31 5.35 11.65
C SER A 51 -10.90 4.03 12.10
N ARG A 52 -11.21 3.81 13.40
CA ARG A 52 -11.89 2.59 13.86
C ARG A 52 -13.26 2.34 13.21
N LEU A 53 -14.04 3.40 12.94
CA LEU A 53 -15.35 3.28 12.28
C LEU A 53 -15.23 3.04 10.77
N ALA A 54 -14.29 3.67 10.10
CA ALA A 54 -13.99 3.43 8.68
C ALA A 54 -13.36 2.04 8.45
N TYR A 55 -12.53 1.56 9.38
CA TYR A 55 -11.83 0.28 9.29
C TYR A 55 -12.76 -0.93 9.30
N LYS A 56 -13.89 -0.86 10.00
CA LYS A 56 -14.93 -1.91 9.97
C LYS A 56 -15.61 -2.05 8.59
N ALA A 57 -15.46 -1.06 7.71
CA ALA A 57 -16.15 -0.98 6.44
C ALA A 57 -15.22 -1.13 5.21
N MET A 58 -13.90 -0.98 5.34
CA MET A 58 -12.95 -1.13 4.23
C MET A 58 -11.67 -1.87 4.63
N THR A 59 -11.61 -3.14 4.26
CA THR A 59 -10.36 -3.89 4.11
C THR A 59 -9.83 -3.61 2.71
N ILE A 60 -8.75 -2.84 2.58
CA ILE A 60 -8.10 -2.64 1.29
C ILE A 60 -6.98 -3.66 1.18
N ASN A 61 -7.21 -4.69 0.37
CA ASN A 61 -6.15 -5.61 -0.03
C ASN A 61 -5.28 -4.88 -1.06
N VAL A 62 -4.00 -4.68 -0.76
CA VAL A 62 -3.03 -4.06 -1.68
C VAL A 62 -1.95 -5.09 -1.99
N THR A 63 -1.76 -5.37 -3.28
CA THR A 63 -0.71 -6.27 -3.77
C THR A 63 0.45 -5.49 -4.38
N VAL A 64 1.58 -6.17 -4.61
CA VAL A 64 2.70 -5.60 -5.39
C VAL A 64 2.26 -5.19 -6.79
N LYS A 65 1.41 -6.00 -7.44
CA LYS A 65 0.85 -5.69 -8.77
C LYS A 65 0.03 -4.41 -8.76
N ASP A 66 -0.76 -4.18 -7.72
CA ASP A 66 -1.56 -2.96 -7.56
C ASP A 66 -0.68 -1.71 -7.49
N LEU A 67 0.44 -1.76 -6.76
CA LEU A 67 1.33 -0.61 -6.62
C LEU A 67 2.18 -0.37 -7.86
N THR A 68 2.65 -1.43 -8.52
CA THR A 68 3.46 -1.35 -9.74
C THR A 68 2.64 -0.88 -10.95
N GLY A 69 1.42 -1.42 -11.11
CA GLY A 69 0.48 -1.06 -12.18
C GLY A 69 -0.33 0.20 -11.92
N GLY A 70 -0.38 0.63 -10.66
CA GLY A 70 -1.24 1.71 -10.20
C GLY A 70 -2.65 1.24 -9.84
N LYS A 71 -3.22 1.85 -8.80
CA LYS A 71 -4.56 1.54 -8.29
C LYS A 71 -5.36 2.82 -8.06
N LYS A 72 -6.60 2.82 -8.54
CA LYS A 72 -7.60 3.86 -8.26
C LYS A 72 -8.51 3.37 -7.13
N ILE A 73 -8.72 4.21 -6.11
CA ILE A 73 -9.57 3.92 -4.97
C ILE A 73 -10.58 5.05 -4.83
N GLU A 74 -11.85 4.70 -4.74
CA GLU A 74 -12.95 5.65 -4.54
C GLU A 74 -13.31 5.71 -3.07
N CYS A 75 -13.35 6.92 -2.53
CA CYS A 75 -13.62 7.23 -1.13
C CYS A 75 -14.88 8.11 -1.06
N LYS A 76 -15.74 7.85 -0.07
CA LYS A 76 -17.01 8.56 0.13
C LYS A 76 -16.82 9.97 0.68
N ASP A 77 -15.71 10.21 1.39
CA ASP A 77 -15.35 11.48 1.98
C ASP A 77 -13.82 11.59 2.16
N VAL A 78 -13.35 12.80 2.51
CA VAL A 78 -11.92 13.10 2.71
C VAL A 78 -11.33 12.33 3.90
N VAL A 79 -12.12 12.05 4.94
CA VAL A 79 -11.62 11.35 6.13
C VAL A 79 -11.31 9.90 5.79
N GLU A 80 -12.15 9.26 4.99
CA GLU A 80 -11.88 7.94 4.42
C GLU A 80 -10.65 7.97 3.51
N MET A 81 -10.54 8.96 2.60
CA MET A 81 -9.38 9.09 1.73
C MET A 81 -8.05 9.19 2.49
N LEU A 82 -8.00 9.99 3.55
CA LEU A 82 -6.81 10.13 4.40
C LEU A 82 -6.46 8.82 5.12
N ALA A 83 -7.46 8.10 5.64
CA ALA A 83 -7.23 6.81 6.28
C ALA A 83 -6.72 5.75 5.29
N VAL A 84 -7.21 5.78 4.05
CA VAL A 84 -6.72 4.92 2.96
C VAL A 84 -5.29 5.28 2.57
N GLU A 85 -4.97 6.57 2.48
CA GLU A 85 -3.62 7.04 2.17
C GLU A 85 -2.59 6.55 3.20
N ASP A 86 -2.92 6.63 4.49
CA ASP A 86 -2.05 6.14 5.56
C ASP A 86 -1.78 4.63 5.43
N GLN A 87 -2.81 3.83 5.14
CA GLN A 87 -2.66 2.38 4.93
C GLN A 87 -1.76 2.06 3.72
N ILE A 88 -1.95 2.77 2.61
CA ILE A 88 -1.14 2.58 1.40
C ILE A 88 0.30 2.99 1.65
N ARG A 89 0.53 4.06 2.39
CA ARG A 89 1.87 4.50 2.77
C ARG A 89 2.59 3.45 3.60
N ASP A 90 1.90 2.81 4.54
CA ASP A 90 2.47 1.73 5.33
C ASP A 90 2.73 0.47 4.48
N ALA A 91 1.80 0.10 3.59
CA ALA A 91 2.01 -0.97 2.61
C ALA A 91 3.22 -0.71 1.70
N ALA A 92 3.40 0.53 1.25
CA ALA A 92 4.52 0.94 0.40
C ALA A 92 5.86 0.85 1.14
N LYS A 93 5.91 1.17 2.45
CA LYS A 93 7.12 0.97 3.28
C LYS A 93 7.48 -0.51 3.37
N THR A 94 6.50 -1.38 3.63
CA THR A 94 6.71 -2.83 3.64
C THR A 94 7.19 -3.33 2.29
N PHE A 95 6.61 -2.83 1.19
CA PHE A 95 7.05 -3.18 -0.15
C PHE A 95 8.49 -2.78 -0.43
N ALA A 96 8.88 -1.56 -0.05
CA ALA A 96 10.26 -1.09 -0.20
C ALA A 96 11.25 -2.00 0.56
N GLN A 97 10.90 -2.49 1.75
CA GLN A 97 11.71 -3.45 2.49
C GLN A 97 11.82 -4.79 1.76
N VAL A 98 10.72 -5.27 1.17
CA VAL A 98 10.71 -6.50 0.36
C VAL A 98 11.61 -6.35 -0.86
N LEU A 99 11.56 -5.22 -1.56
CA LEU A 99 12.43 -4.95 -2.72
C LEU A 99 13.90 -4.88 -2.33
N ALA A 100 14.22 -4.18 -1.24
CA ALA A 100 15.59 -4.11 -0.72
C ALA A 100 16.14 -5.50 -0.35
N ALA A 101 15.31 -6.36 0.26
CA ALA A 101 15.68 -7.74 0.55
C ALA A 101 15.82 -8.59 -0.73
N ALA A 102 14.90 -8.41 -1.70
CA ALA A 102 14.92 -9.11 -2.98
C ALA A 102 16.19 -8.85 -3.79
N ALA A 103 16.66 -7.60 -3.77
CA ALA A 103 17.92 -7.21 -4.42
C ALA A 103 19.13 -7.96 -3.86
N GLN A 104 19.08 -8.39 -2.59
CA GLN A 104 20.15 -9.16 -1.94
C GLN A 104 19.96 -10.67 -2.04
N PHE A 105 18.73 -11.14 -2.26
CA PHE A 105 18.51 -12.56 -2.49
C PHE A 105 19.22 -12.98 -3.78
N GLY A 106 20.05 -14.02 -3.72
CA GLY A 106 20.85 -14.47 -4.86
C GLY A 106 22.35 -14.52 -4.59
N GLY A 107 22.84 -13.89 -3.52
CA GLY A 107 24.15 -14.14 -2.96
C GLY A 107 25.32 -13.85 -3.90
N GLU A 108 25.69 -12.57 -4.02
CA GLU A 108 27.09 -12.20 -4.12
C GLU A 108 27.38 -11.25 -2.97
N GLU A 109 28.02 -11.77 -1.93
CA GLU A 109 28.65 -10.92 -0.93
C GLU A 109 29.92 -10.37 -1.59
N VAL A 110 29.89 -9.11 -2.01
CA VAL A 110 31.11 -8.42 -2.45
C VAL A 110 31.96 -8.22 -1.21
N VAL A 111 32.89 -9.14 -0.98
CA VAL A 111 33.92 -9.01 0.06
C VAL A 111 35.02 -8.11 -0.51
N GLU A 112 35.21 -6.92 0.06
CA GLU A 112 36.41 -6.13 -0.20
C GLU A 112 37.63 -6.87 0.40
N LEU A 113 38.64 -7.14 -0.43
CA LEU A 113 39.95 -7.65 0.00
C LEU A 113 40.91 -6.50 0.30
#